data_AF-A0A1T4LLM3-F1
#
_entry.id   AF-A0A1T4LLM3-F1
#
_cell.length_a   1.000
_cell.length_b   1.000
_cell.length_c   1.000
_cell.angle_alpha   90.00
_cell.angle_beta   90.00
_cell.angle_gamma   90.00
#
_symmetry.space_group_name_H-M   'P 1'
#
loop_
_entity.id
_entity.type
_entity.pdbx_description
1 polymer ?
#
loop_
_entity_poly.entity_id
_entity_poly.type
_entity_poly.pdbx_seq_one_letter_code
_entity_poly.pdbx_strand_id
1 'polypeptide(L)'
;MIFFKVYSKRSIFKAILIFLILLLSIIILFTRSREETAVFHALREEVILILSPSDPSKIYINGEEIEQGNVDEKNPCIYNIKADQRIEIRIEPMGEKVPVEKTLMFKKGKLLIEKDQSFWDDLTIFQWPNQVYEILIDLYIPTKIEIPKKEEIIKEEKIDLDGDNDLEKVQIIKQGDFYFMKIDESSKTLLKDYQKEKFTQKILDINEDGKKEIIIQGDFGRSNEYIEIFQFDQKQMKRIFWEHGNRIENSSNGTILVEKRLYDTVDHYSKTIYEWRDDNYQKKDEKITWWQQKPKWPSTPQNTVKAFFEAYQLGLLEESKGYLMEGSKDQQRLESFIEKVQQGWISISLPRYYFLGGYGNEENIFMAFYYDTEIHSKYKKVKIYEIELENVKNIHQGPWKIKNIKEVKDDISDL
;
A
#
# COMPACT_ATOMS: atom_id res chain seq x y z
N MET A 1 -42.30 39.52 64.24
CA MET A 1 -43.49 39.16 63.43
C MET A 1 -43.00 38.67 62.08
N ILE A 2 -42.80 37.35 61.92
CA ILE A 2 -42.35 36.73 60.66
C ILE A 2 -43.58 36.04 60.06
N PHE A 3 -44.04 36.52 58.90
CA PHE A 3 -45.18 35.94 58.18
C PHE A 3 -44.75 34.62 57.51
N PHE A 4 -45.16 33.49 58.07
CA PHE A 4 -45.18 32.23 57.32
C PHE A 4 -46.35 32.26 56.34
N LYS A 5 -46.05 32.57 55.08
CA LYS A 5 -47.02 32.47 53.98
C LYS A 5 -47.28 30.98 53.74
N VAL A 6 -48.46 30.49 54.12
CA VAL A 6 -48.88 29.10 53.90
C VAL A 6 -49.04 28.89 52.40
N TYR A 7 -48.04 28.30 51.75
CA TYR A 7 -48.13 27.90 50.36
C TYR A 7 -49.10 26.74 50.23
N SER A 8 -50.09 26.87 49.33
CA SER A 8 -51.04 25.77 49.06
C SER A 8 -50.29 24.53 48.59
N LYS A 9 -50.79 23.33 48.92
CA LYS A 9 -50.18 22.04 48.51
C LYS A 9 -49.85 21.99 47.01
N ARG A 10 -50.64 22.66 46.16
CA ARG A 10 -50.39 22.78 44.71
C ARG A 10 -49.15 23.60 44.36
N SER A 11 -48.82 24.63 45.14
CA SER A 11 -47.63 25.45 44.93
C SER A 11 -46.35 24.70 45.27
N ILE A 12 -46.38 23.85 46.31
CA ILE A 12 -45.26 22.99 46.70
C ILE A 12 -44.99 21.95 45.60
N PHE A 13 -46.04 21.32 45.07
CA PHE A 13 -45.89 20.32 44.01
C PHE A 13 -45.30 20.91 42.71
N LYS A 14 -45.71 22.12 42.32
CA LYS A 14 -45.12 22.83 41.18
C LYS A 14 -43.65 23.18 41.40
N ALA A 15 -43.28 23.61 42.61
CA ALA A 15 -41.90 23.92 42.95
C ALA A 15 -41.00 22.67 42.89
N ILE A 16 -41.47 21.53 43.40
CA ILE A 16 -40.76 20.24 43.31
C ILE A 16 -40.59 19.80 41.86
N LEU A 17 -41.65 19.92 41.05
CA LEU A 17 -41.58 19.54 39.62
C LEU A 17 -40.59 20.41 38.84
N ILE A 18 -40.60 21.72 39.07
CA ILE A 18 -39.65 22.66 38.44
C ILE A 18 -38.22 22.33 38.88
N PHE A 19 -38.01 22.03 40.17
CA PHE A 19 -36.70 21.63 40.69
C PHE A 19 -36.20 20.33 40.06
N LEU A 20 -37.08 19.32 39.89
CA LEU A 20 -36.73 18.06 39.23
C LEU A 20 -36.37 18.25 37.75
N ILE A 21 -37.11 19.10 37.02
CA ILE A 21 -36.79 19.42 35.61
C ILE A 21 -35.45 20.14 35.50
N LEU A 22 -35.16 21.09 36.42
CA LEU A 22 -33.88 21.78 36.50
C LEU A 22 -32.74 20.81 36.82
N LEU A 23 -32.92 19.91 37.80
CA LEU A 23 -31.94 18.91 38.16
C LEU A 23 -31.66 17.96 36.98
N LEU A 24 -32.70 17.49 36.29
CA LEU A 24 -32.55 16.63 35.11
C LEU A 24 -31.81 17.37 33.98
N SER A 25 -32.10 18.66 33.79
CA SER A 25 -31.45 19.50 32.79
C SER A 25 -29.98 19.74 33.11
N ILE A 26 -29.64 19.95 34.39
CA ILE A 26 -28.25 20.04 34.89
C ILE A 26 -27.52 18.70 34.69
N ILE A 27 -28.15 17.57 35.00
CA ILE A 27 -27.57 16.24 34.77
C ILE A 27 -27.33 16.02 33.28
N ILE A 28 -28.28 16.36 32.40
CA ILE A 28 -28.13 16.26 30.94
C ILE A 28 -27.02 17.19 30.42
N LEU A 29 -26.89 18.40 30.97
CA LEU A 29 -25.80 19.33 30.66
C LEU A 29 -24.44 18.79 31.11
N PHE A 30 -24.34 18.22 32.32
CA PHE A 30 -23.10 17.64 32.85
C PHE A 30 -22.73 16.30 32.19
N THR A 31 -23.69 15.53 31.68
CA THR A 31 -23.40 14.32 30.90
C THR A 31 -23.06 14.64 29.44
N ARG A 32 -23.53 15.77 28.89
CA ARG A 32 -23.12 16.26 27.56
C ARG A 32 -21.80 17.02 27.54
N SER A 33 -21.34 17.62 28.64
CA SER A 33 -20.21 18.57 28.62
C SER A 33 -18.81 17.99 28.91
N ARG A 34 -18.59 16.70 28.69
CA ARG A 34 -17.23 16.13 28.66
C ARG A 34 -17.01 15.30 27.40
N GLU A 35 -17.29 15.90 26.25
CA GLU A 35 -16.56 15.53 25.03
C GLU A 35 -15.11 15.98 25.25
N GLU A 36 -14.28 15.07 25.75
CA GLU A 36 -12.84 15.27 25.82
C GLU A 36 -12.29 15.16 24.40
N THR A 37 -12.03 16.30 23.78
CA THR A 37 -11.34 16.39 22.50
C THR A 37 -9.85 16.17 22.73
N ALA A 38 -9.32 15.06 22.23
CA ALA A 38 -7.88 14.89 22.05
C ALA A 38 -7.49 15.52 20.71
N VAL A 39 -6.45 16.37 20.69
CA VAL A 39 -5.88 16.96 19.49
C VAL A 39 -4.48 16.40 19.29
N PHE A 40 -4.27 15.70 18.18
CA PHE A 40 -2.95 15.18 17.80
C PHE A 40 -2.32 16.09 16.75
N HIS A 41 -1.04 16.40 16.92
CA HIS A 41 -0.22 17.09 15.95
C HIS A 41 0.74 16.08 15.35
N ALA A 42 0.46 15.62 14.13
CA ALA A 42 1.34 14.67 13.46
C ALA A 42 2.28 15.38 12.49
N LEU A 43 3.59 15.18 12.66
CA LEU A 43 4.59 15.44 11.63
C LEU A 43 4.75 14.15 10.80
N ARG A 44 5.30 14.23 9.59
CA ARG A 44 5.36 13.11 8.61
C ARG A 44 5.64 11.73 9.22
N GLU A 45 4.97 10.71 8.67
CA GLU A 45 5.19 9.26 8.95
C GLU A 45 4.91 8.83 10.40
N GLU A 46 4.04 9.55 11.12
CA GLU A 46 3.62 9.15 12.46
C GLU A 46 2.47 8.13 12.43
N VAL A 47 2.65 7.03 13.16
CA VAL A 47 1.62 6.03 13.44
C VAL A 47 0.89 6.47 14.70
N ILE A 48 -0.42 6.72 14.60
CA ILE A 48 -1.25 7.02 15.77
C ILE A 48 -1.99 5.74 16.16
N LEU A 49 -1.87 5.32 17.44
CA LEU A 49 -2.59 4.17 17.98
C LEU A 49 -3.72 4.62 18.90
N ILE A 50 -4.93 4.24 18.57
CA ILE A 50 -6.11 4.51 19.39
C ILE A 50 -6.61 3.17 19.95
N LEU A 51 -6.57 3.05 21.28
CA LEU A 51 -7.02 1.88 22.03
C LEU A 51 -8.46 2.08 22.50
N SER A 52 -9.35 1.16 22.14
CA SER A 52 -10.74 1.12 22.61
C SER A 52 -10.85 0.97 24.14
N PRO A 53 -11.94 1.39 24.83
CA PRO A 53 -12.02 1.44 26.30
C PRO A 53 -12.01 0.04 26.95
N SER A 54 -12.11 -1.02 26.16
CA SER A 54 -11.86 -2.37 26.63
C SER A 54 -10.35 -2.53 26.77
N ASP A 55 -9.87 -2.50 28.01
CA ASP A 55 -8.47 -2.75 28.39
C ASP A 55 -7.88 -3.86 27.51
N PRO A 56 -7.12 -3.50 26.45
CA PRO A 56 -6.65 -4.49 25.52
C PRO A 56 -5.54 -5.20 26.25
N SER A 57 -5.79 -6.44 26.67
CA SER A 57 -4.78 -7.30 27.29
C SER A 57 -3.52 -7.44 26.43
N LYS A 58 -3.64 -7.11 25.13
CA LYS A 58 -2.60 -7.16 24.10
C LYS A 58 -2.74 -5.93 23.18
N ILE A 59 -1.66 -5.16 23.04
CA ILE A 59 -1.58 -4.03 22.11
C ILE A 59 -0.74 -4.46 20.91
N TYR A 60 -1.11 -4.01 19.71
CA TYR A 60 -0.36 -4.30 18.49
C TYR A 60 0.18 -3.02 17.86
N ILE A 61 1.48 -2.96 17.59
CA ILE A 61 2.14 -1.83 16.93
C ILE A 61 2.96 -2.37 15.78
N ASN A 62 2.65 -1.97 14.55
CA ASN A 62 3.26 -2.60 13.39
C ASN A 62 3.22 -4.15 13.55
N GLY A 63 2.08 -4.66 14.06
CA GLY A 63 1.78 -6.07 14.38
C GLY A 63 2.71 -6.82 15.33
N GLU A 64 3.59 -6.12 16.04
CA GLU A 64 4.20 -6.61 17.27
C GLU A 64 3.17 -6.54 18.41
N GLU A 65 2.96 -7.65 19.13
CA GLU A 65 2.31 -7.58 20.43
C GLU A 65 3.26 -6.89 21.41
N ILE A 66 2.89 -5.72 21.90
CA ILE A 66 3.69 -4.96 22.86
C ILE A 66 2.96 -4.93 24.19
N GLU A 67 3.68 -5.25 25.26
CA GLU A 67 3.20 -5.02 26.62
C GLU A 67 2.95 -3.52 26.82
N GLN A 68 1.79 -3.16 27.35
CA GLN A 68 1.38 -1.78 27.54
C GLN A 68 2.43 -0.92 28.28
N GLY A 69 3.23 -1.52 29.18
CA GLY A 69 4.29 -0.84 29.92
C GLY A 69 5.55 -0.50 29.11
N ASN A 70 5.70 -1.04 27.90
CA ASN A 70 6.89 -0.88 27.05
C ASN A 70 6.68 0.07 25.88
N VAL A 71 5.50 0.68 25.76
CA VAL A 71 5.21 1.65 24.69
C VAL A 71 5.59 3.06 25.16
N ASP A 72 6.44 3.74 24.41
CA ASP A 72 6.74 5.16 24.65
C ASP A 72 5.46 5.97 24.45
N GLU A 73 4.98 6.64 25.51
CA GLU A 73 3.79 7.49 25.48
C GLU A 73 3.84 8.57 24.38
N LYS A 74 5.02 8.88 23.85
CA LYS A 74 5.23 9.87 22.79
C LYS A 74 5.21 9.30 21.38
N ASN A 75 5.49 8.01 21.18
CA ASN A 75 5.53 7.41 19.84
C ASN A 75 5.52 5.86 19.88
N PRO A 76 4.46 5.19 19.38
CA PRO A 76 3.22 5.77 18.88
C PRO A 76 2.38 6.36 20.01
N CYS A 77 1.69 7.46 19.73
CA CYS A 77 0.74 8.04 20.68
C CYS A 77 -0.35 7.00 20.97
N ILE A 78 -0.40 6.49 22.20
CA ILE A 78 -1.48 5.62 22.68
C ILE A 78 -2.60 6.50 23.25
N TYR A 79 -3.82 6.29 22.77
CA TYR A 79 -4.98 6.95 23.33
C TYR A 79 -6.09 5.98 23.73
N ASN A 80 -6.39 5.92 25.03
CA ASN A 80 -7.53 5.15 25.55
C ASN A 80 -8.82 5.92 25.32
N ILE A 81 -9.70 5.45 24.44
CA ILE A 81 -11.00 6.07 24.23
C ILE A 81 -11.98 5.71 25.34
N LYS A 82 -13.02 6.54 25.49
CA LYS A 82 -14.25 6.24 26.25
C LYS A 82 -15.32 5.70 25.30
N ALA A 83 -16.39 5.16 25.87
CA ALA A 83 -17.46 4.51 25.10
C ALA A 83 -17.99 5.41 23.96
N ASP A 84 -18.31 6.67 24.23
CA ASP A 84 -18.72 7.63 23.20
C ASP A 84 -17.77 8.83 23.26
N GLN A 85 -16.94 8.99 22.23
CA GLN A 85 -15.88 10.00 22.23
C GLN A 85 -15.57 10.53 20.82
N ARG A 86 -15.16 11.79 20.74
CA ARG A 86 -14.65 12.44 19.55
C ARG A 86 -13.14 12.68 19.67
N ILE A 87 -12.39 12.30 18.65
CA ILE A 87 -10.95 12.56 18.54
C ILE A 87 -10.70 13.45 17.33
N GLU A 88 -9.96 14.54 17.50
CA GLU A 88 -9.56 15.43 16.42
C GLU A 88 -8.07 15.19 16.08
N ILE A 89 -7.80 14.90 14.82
CA ILE A 89 -6.44 14.72 14.31
C ILE A 89 -6.14 15.92 13.43
N ARG A 90 -5.08 16.64 13.76
CA ARG A 90 -4.60 17.78 12.98
C ARG A 90 -3.28 17.42 12.32
N ILE A 91 -3.30 17.39 10.99
CA ILE A 91 -2.19 17.00 10.13
C ILE A 91 -1.50 18.28 9.66
N GLU A 92 -0.25 18.48 10.09
CA GLU A 92 0.55 19.64 9.71
C GLU A 92 1.37 19.33 8.44
N PRO A 93 1.16 20.04 7.33
CA PRO A 93 1.87 19.76 6.08
C PRO A 93 3.31 20.27 6.11
N MET A 94 4.19 19.65 5.32
CA MET A 94 5.50 20.22 5.01
C MET A 94 5.37 21.28 3.89
N GLY A 95 5.65 22.54 4.21
CA GLY A 95 5.65 23.67 3.25
C GLY A 95 4.47 24.63 3.41
N GLU A 96 4.17 25.42 2.37
CA GLU A 96 3.17 26.50 2.41
C GLU A 96 1.71 26.01 2.26
N LYS A 97 1.32 24.94 2.95
CA LYS A 97 -0.05 24.40 2.88
C LYS A 97 -0.82 24.62 4.16
N VAL A 98 -2.15 24.62 4.04
CA VAL A 98 -3.07 24.75 5.17
C VAL A 98 -3.13 23.39 5.89
N PRO A 99 -3.08 23.37 7.23
CA PRO A 99 -3.31 22.16 8.01
C PRO A 99 -4.65 21.50 7.69
N VAL A 100 -4.69 20.17 7.71
CA VAL A 100 -5.92 19.41 7.51
C VAL A 100 -6.38 18.86 8.85
N GLU A 101 -7.63 19.09 9.19
CA GLU A 101 -8.24 18.57 10.41
C GLU A 101 -9.21 17.43 10.06
N LYS A 102 -9.07 16.29 10.73
CA LYS A 102 -9.96 15.13 10.61
C LYS A 102 -10.56 14.84 11.97
N THR A 103 -11.83 14.45 11.98
CA THR A 103 -12.53 14.07 13.21
C THR A 103 -12.86 12.58 13.16
N LEU A 104 -12.40 11.82 14.14
CA LEU A 104 -12.79 10.44 14.39
C LEU A 104 -13.88 10.39 15.46
N MET A 105 -15.00 9.77 15.14
CA MET A 105 -16.12 9.60 16.07
C MET A 105 -16.17 8.16 16.55
N PHE A 106 -16.09 7.93 17.85
CA PHE A 106 -16.23 6.62 18.46
C PHE A 106 -17.57 6.52 19.18
N LYS A 107 -18.26 5.40 18.98
CA LYS A 107 -19.54 5.10 19.62
C LYS A 107 -19.54 3.67 20.16
N LYS A 108 -19.81 3.51 21.44
CA LYS A 108 -19.61 2.27 22.19
C LYS A 108 -18.25 1.60 21.92
N GLY A 109 -17.17 2.38 21.88
CA GLY A 109 -15.80 1.90 21.59
C GLY A 109 -15.52 1.58 20.11
N LYS A 110 -16.53 1.67 19.24
CA LYS A 110 -16.37 1.41 17.81
C LYS A 110 -16.20 2.70 17.02
N LEU A 111 -15.21 2.75 16.15
CA LEU A 111 -15.06 3.85 15.20
C LEU A 111 -16.28 3.89 14.29
N LEU A 112 -16.94 5.04 14.23
CA LEU A 112 -17.94 5.35 13.22
C LEU A 112 -17.20 5.69 11.93
N ILE A 113 -17.51 4.93 10.89
CA ILE A 113 -16.84 5.01 9.60
C ILE A 113 -17.59 6.02 8.75
N GLU A 114 -16.92 7.11 8.42
CA GLU A 114 -17.48 8.15 7.56
C GLU A 114 -17.52 7.70 6.10
N LYS A 115 -18.63 7.97 5.42
CA LYS A 115 -18.80 7.65 3.99
C LYS A 115 -18.25 8.73 3.06
N ASP A 116 -17.87 9.89 3.60
CA ASP A 116 -17.33 11.00 2.83
C ASP A 116 -15.94 10.64 2.29
N GLN A 117 -15.76 10.70 0.97
CA GLN A 117 -14.49 10.38 0.32
C GLN A 117 -13.37 11.34 0.75
N SER A 118 -13.69 12.62 0.98
CA SER A 118 -12.71 13.63 1.37
C SER A 118 -12.11 13.38 2.75
N PHE A 119 -12.82 12.66 3.62
CA PHE A 119 -12.28 12.25 4.92
C PHE A 119 -11.09 11.30 4.75
N TRP A 120 -11.17 10.40 3.77
CA TRP A 120 -10.17 9.35 3.55
C TRP A 120 -8.96 9.81 2.74
N ASP A 121 -9.00 10.95 2.05
CA ASP A 121 -7.91 11.38 1.16
C ASP A 121 -6.52 11.36 1.83
N ASP A 122 -6.47 11.61 3.14
CA ASP A 122 -5.23 11.79 3.91
C ASP A 122 -4.95 10.68 4.94
N LEU A 123 -5.86 9.72 5.12
CA LEU A 123 -5.80 8.72 6.20
C LEU A 123 -6.05 7.29 5.71
N THR A 124 -5.27 6.35 6.25
CA THR A 124 -5.54 4.91 6.19
C THR A 124 -5.71 4.38 7.62
N ILE A 125 -6.76 3.61 7.88
CA ILE A 125 -7.09 3.11 9.22
C ILE A 125 -7.13 1.58 9.21
N PHE A 126 -6.38 0.96 10.12
CA PHE A 126 -6.39 -0.48 10.38
C PHE A 126 -7.11 -0.75 11.71
N GLN A 127 -8.20 -1.51 11.65
CA GLN A 127 -8.85 -2.06 12.84
C GLN A 127 -8.26 -3.43 13.16
N TRP A 128 -7.49 -3.49 14.24
CA TRP A 128 -6.94 -4.69 14.84
C TRP A 128 -7.98 -5.44 15.70
N PRO A 129 -7.70 -6.73 16.06
CA PRO A 129 -8.44 -7.43 17.10
C PRO A 129 -8.57 -6.61 18.38
N ASN A 130 -9.59 -6.91 19.20
CA ASN A 130 -9.88 -6.17 20.43
C ASN A 130 -10.10 -4.64 20.26
N GLN A 131 -10.50 -4.20 19.06
CA GLN A 131 -10.81 -2.80 18.75
C GLN A 131 -9.63 -1.85 18.93
N VAL A 132 -8.41 -2.33 18.66
CA VAL A 132 -7.25 -1.44 18.50
C VAL A 132 -7.30 -0.81 17.11
N TYR A 133 -7.06 0.49 16.99
CA TYR A 133 -7.04 1.21 15.71
C TYR A 133 -5.67 1.81 15.47
N GLU A 134 -5.07 1.48 14.34
CA GLU A 134 -3.82 2.07 13.86
C GLU A 134 -4.13 2.99 12.69
N ILE A 135 -3.67 4.23 12.78
CA ILE A 135 -3.95 5.28 11.80
C ILE A 135 -2.65 5.73 11.17
N LEU A 136 -2.57 5.59 9.85
CA LEU A 136 -1.48 6.06 9.00
C LEU A 136 -1.92 7.32 8.27
N ILE A 137 -1.03 8.31 8.22
CA ILE A 137 -1.24 9.56 7.48
C ILE A 137 -0.53 9.45 6.12
N ASP A 138 -1.29 9.54 5.03
CA ASP A 138 -0.78 9.40 3.67
C ASP A 138 0.00 10.65 3.23
N LEU A 139 1.18 10.46 2.63
CA LEU A 139 2.06 11.55 2.23
C LEU A 139 1.51 12.36 1.05
N TYR A 140 1.29 13.66 1.28
CA TYR A 140 1.06 14.64 0.23
C TYR A 140 2.36 14.95 -0.55
N ILE A 141 2.45 14.63 -1.84
CA ILE A 141 3.60 14.97 -2.71
C ILE A 141 3.45 16.41 -3.27
N PRO A 142 4.43 17.30 -3.09
CA PRO A 142 4.38 18.64 -3.67
C PRO A 142 4.68 18.67 -5.18
N THR A 143 3.78 19.26 -5.96
CA THR A 143 3.99 19.72 -7.34
C THR A 143 4.54 21.15 -7.33
N LYS A 144 5.86 21.33 -7.41
CA LYS A 144 6.44 22.60 -7.90
C LYS A 144 7.35 22.27 -9.08
N ILE A 145 6.87 22.59 -10.28
CA ILE A 145 7.64 22.56 -11.54
C ILE A 145 8.57 23.78 -11.52
N GLU A 146 9.88 23.56 -11.65
CA GLU A 146 10.88 24.62 -11.72
C GLU A 146 10.70 25.50 -12.97
N ILE A 147 11.08 26.78 -12.82
CA ILE A 147 11.19 27.80 -13.89
C ILE A 147 12.02 27.25 -15.06
N PRO A 148 11.65 27.50 -16.34
CA PRO A 148 12.37 26.97 -17.50
C PRO A 148 13.86 27.34 -17.48
N LYS A 149 14.73 26.36 -17.16
CA LYS A 149 16.18 26.45 -17.43
C LYS A 149 16.40 26.49 -18.96
N LYS A 150 17.54 27.02 -19.43
CA LYS A 150 17.90 27.13 -20.86
C LYS A 150 17.95 25.74 -21.52
N GLU A 151 17.45 25.63 -22.75
CA GLU A 151 17.52 24.39 -23.54
C GLU A 151 18.90 24.21 -24.19
N GLU A 152 19.44 23.00 -24.11
CA GLU A 152 20.69 22.56 -24.75
C GLU A 152 20.37 21.38 -25.68
N ILE A 153 20.67 21.48 -26.98
CA ILE A 153 20.50 20.37 -27.92
C ILE A 153 21.66 19.39 -27.76
N ILE A 154 21.34 18.13 -27.42
CA ILE A 154 22.31 17.06 -27.17
C ILE A 154 22.54 16.22 -28.43
N LYS A 155 21.46 15.89 -29.16
CA LYS A 155 21.49 15.12 -30.41
C LYS A 155 20.42 15.66 -31.36
N GLU A 156 20.69 15.60 -32.66
CA GLU A 156 19.75 15.99 -33.72
C GLU A 156 19.87 15.02 -34.91
N GLU A 157 18.73 14.65 -35.49
CA GLU A 157 18.62 13.75 -36.63
C GLU A 157 17.43 14.18 -37.50
N LYS A 158 17.52 13.97 -38.82
CA LYS A 158 16.42 14.24 -39.77
C LYS A 158 16.01 12.95 -40.45
N ILE A 159 14.76 12.57 -40.35
CA ILE A 159 14.26 11.28 -40.82
C ILE A 159 12.76 11.36 -41.08
N ASP A 160 12.31 10.64 -42.10
CA ASP A 160 10.88 10.39 -42.38
C ASP A 160 10.34 9.36 -41.38
N LEU A 161 9.49 9.80 -40.45
CA LEU A 161 8.91 9.01 -39.38
C LEU A 161 7.54 8.41 -39.72
N ASP A 162 6.74 9.05 -40.58
CA ASP A 162 5.36 8.65 -40.85
C ASP A 162 5.12 8.11 -42.27
N GLY A 163 6.17 8.08 -43.09
CA GLY A 163 6.18 7.51 -44.44
C GLY A 163 5.65 8.45 -45.52
N ASP A 164 5.47 9.74 -45.22
CA ASP A 164 4.94 10.72 -46.17
C ASP A 164 6.02 11.35 -47.10
N ASN A 165 7.30 11.02 -46.89
CA ASN A 165 8.51 11.57 -47.52
C ASN A 165 8.89 12.99 -47.09
N ASP A 166 8.23 13.57 -46.10
CA ASP A 166 8.74 14.74 -45.39
C ASP A 166 9.76 14.29 -44.32
N LEU A 167 10.71 15.16 -43.97
CA LEU A 167 11.76 14.85 -43.01
C LEU A 167 11.50 15.57 -41.70
N GLU A 168 11.10 14.83 -40.67
CA GLU A 168 10.98 15.34 -39.32
C GLU A 168 12.35 15.58 -38.68
N LYS A 169 12.44 16.65 -37.90
CA LYS A 169 13.62 16.97 -37.09
C LYS A 169 13.48 16.37 -35.70
N VAL A 170 14.13 15.23 -35.45
CA VAL A 170 14.17 14.59 -34.12
C VAL A 170 15.35 15.14 -33.33
N GLN A 171 15.09 15.77 -32.19
CA GLN A 171 16.10 16.32 -31.29
C GLN A 171 15.98 15.73 -29.89
N ILE A 172 17.12 15.45 -29.27
CA ILE A 172 17.21 15.21 -27.83
C ILE A 172 17.75 16.48 -27.20
N ILE A 173 16.99 17.08 -26.31
CA ILE A 173 17.35 18.34 -25.64
C ILE A 173 17.43 18.14 -24.13
N LYS A 174 18.32 18.89 -23.48
CA LYS A 174 18.42 18.99 -22.02
C LYS A 174 17.84 20.32 -21.57
N GLN A 175 16.97 20.29 -20.58
CA GLN A 175 16.44 21.50 -19.96
C GLN A 175 16.53 21.33 -18.44
N GLY A 176 17.56 21.94 -17.86
CA GLY A 176 17.91 21.70 -16.46
C GLY A 176 18.42 20.29 -16.23
N ASP A 177 17.79 19.59 -15.29
CA ASP A 177 18.16 18.21 -14.93
C ASP A 177 17.37 17.16 -15.73
N PHE A 178 16.46 17.62 -16.59
CA PHE A 178 15.57 16.79 -17.39
C PHE A 178 16.01 16.76 -18.85
N TYR A 179 15.68 15.66 -19.52
CA TYR A 179 15.89 15.51 -20.95
C TYR A 179 14.57 15.29 -21.65
N PHE A 180 14.47 15.83 -22.86
CA PHE A 180 13.27 15.78 -23.67
C PHE A 180 13.62 15.32 -25.07
N MET A 181 12.71 14.58 -25.69
CA MET A 181 12.70 14.39 -27.13
C MET A 181 11.76 15.41 -27.75
N LYS A 182 12.23 16.11 -28.77
CA LYS A 182 11.49 17.11 -29.54
C LYS A 182 11.41 16.63 -30.98
N ILE A 183 10.24 16.65 -31.59
CA ILE A 183 10.09 16.47 -33.03
C ILE A 183 9.58 17.78 -33.61
N ASP A 184 10.39 18.38 -34.47
CA ASP A 184 10.22 19.74 -34.98
C ASP A 184 9.96 20.78 -33.87
N GLU A 185 9.05 21.73 -34.10
CA GLU A 185 8.54 22.66 -33.09
C GLU A 185 7.19 22.19 -32.51
N SER A 186 6.63 21.08 -33.00
CA SER A 186 5.27 20.64 -32.72
C SER A 186 5.13 19.78 -31.47
N SER A 187 6.18 19.04 -31.09
CA SER A 187 6.11 18.09 -29.97
C SER A 187 7.33 18.13 -29.07
N LYS A 188 7.12 17.93 -27.77
CA LYS A 188 8.18 17.82 -26.76
C LYS A 188 7.74 16.87 -25.64
N THR A 189 8.45 15.76 -25.50
CA THR A 189 8.15 14.70 -24.54
C THR A 189 9.30 14.51 -23.58
N LEU A 190 9.00 14.47 -22.28
CA LEU A 190 9.99 14.17 -21.24
C LEU A 190 10.47 12.73 -21.39
N LEU A 191 11.78 12.55 -21.49
CA LEU A 191 12.44 11.25 -21.43
C LEU A 191 12.66 10.92 -19.97
N LYS A 192 12.04 9.83 -19.52
CA LYS A 192 12.21 9.41 -18.14
C LYS A 192 13.64 8.90 -17.99
N ASP A 193 14.32 9.40 -16.97
CA ASP A 193 15.58 8.83 -16.46
C ASP A 193 16.76 8.83 -17.43
N TYR A 194 16.72 9.68 -18.45
CA TYR A 194 17.84 9.91 -19.35
C TYR A 194 19.08 10.38 -18.57
N GLN A 195 20.18 9.67 -18.77
CA GLN A 195 21.52 10.09 -18.37
C GLN A 195 22.38 10.18 -19.63
N LYS A 196 23.03 11.33 -19.84
CA LYS A 196 23.92 11.55 -20.99
C LYS A 196 24.95 10.41 -21.06
N GLU A 197 25.15 9.86 -22.28
CA GLU A 197 26.07 8.74 -22.59
C GLU A 197 25.66 7.36 -22.06
N LYS A 198 24.48 7.20 -21.43
CA LYS A 198 24.00 5.91 -20.92
C LYS A 198 22.76 5.37 -21.62
N PHE A 199 22.53 5.79 -22.85
CA PHE A 199 21.40 5.31 -23.64
C PHE A 199 21.78 5.21 -25.11
N THR A 200 20.99 4.44 -25.82
CA THR A 200 21.01 4.27 -27.26
C THR A 200 19.67 4.71 -27.82
N GLN A 201 19.70 5.28 -29.02
CA GLN A 201 18.52 5.61 -29.79
C GLN A 201 18.59 4.83 -31.09
N LYS A 202 17.50 4.13 -31.43
CA LYS A 202 17.30 3.48 -32.73
C LYS A 202 15.99 3.98 -33.32
N ILE A 203 15.94 4.10 -34.64
CA ILE A 203 14.71 4.44 -35.37
C ILE A 203 14.48 3.31 -36.36
N LEU A 204 13.38 2.58 -36.18
CA LEU A 204 13.10 1.34 -36.90
C LEU A 204 11.59 1.27 -37.20
N ASP A 205 11.23 0.75 -38.36
CA ASP A 205 9.86 0.31 -38.66
C ASP A 205 9.69 -1.09 -38.04
N ILE A 206 9.03 -1.16 -36.88
CA ILE A 206 8.96 -2.38 -36.06
C ILE A 206 7.93 -3.36 -36.62
N ASN A 207 6.82 -2.84 -37.16
CA ASN A 207 5.65 -3.59 -37.56
C ASN A 207 5.50 -3.69 -39.10
N GLU A 208 6.47 -3.18 -39.85
CA GLU A 208 6.51 -3.16 -41.32
C GLU A 208 5.31 -2.41 -41.93
N ASP A 209 4.76 -1.42 -41.22
CA ASP A 209 3.63 -0.60 -41.69
C ASP A 209 4.07 0.67 -42.45
N GLY A 210 5.39 0.89 -42.56
CA GLY A 210 6.00 2.05 -43.20
C GLY A 210 6.27 3.22 -42.25
N LYS A 211 5.70 3.23 -41.04
CA LYS A 211 5.99 4.20 -39.99
C LYS A 211 7.19 3.73 -39.19
N LYS A 212 7.97 4.68 -38.67
CA LYS A 212 9.16 4.36 -37.85
C LYS A 212 8.94 4.74 -36.40
N GLU A 213 9.21 3.80 -35.51
CA GLU A 213 9.25 4.02 -34.08
C GLU A 213 10.62 4.51 -33.63
N ILE A 214 10.62 5.40 -32.64
CA ILE A 214 11.83 5.83 -31.94
C ILE A 214 11.97 5.00 -30.68
N ILE A 215 13.00 4.16 -30.65
CA ILE A 215 13.34 3.29 -29.51
C ILE A 215 14.48 3.94 -28.75
N ILE A 216 14.25 4.20 -27.47
CA ILE A 216 15.26 4.69 -26.53
C ILE A 216 15.50 3.60 -25.49
N GLN A 217 16.73 3.10 -25.39
CA GLN A 217 17.11 2.10 -24.40
C GLN A 217 18.36 2.56 -23.66
N GLY A 218 18.37 2.50 -22.33
CA GLY A 218 19.52 2.92 -21.55
C GLY A 218 19.55 2.39 -20.13
N ASP A 219 20.54 2.82 -19.36
CA ASP A 219 20.69 2.44 -17.96
C ASP A 219 19.67 3.19 -17.08
N PHE A 220 19.02 2.45 -16.18
CA PHE A 220 18.14 2.97 -15.13
C PHE A 220 18.80 2.73 -13.75
N GLY A 221 19.58 3.69 -13.28
CA GLY A 221 20.33 3.56 -12.02
C GLY A 221 21.59 2.70 -12.16
N ARG A 222 21.93 1.88 -11.15
CA ARG A 222 23.20 1.13 -11.11
C ARG A 222 23.14 -0.30 -11.67
N SER A 223 21.94 -0.87 -11.81
CA SER A 223 21.78 -2.31 -12.08
C SER A 223 20.54 -2.65 -12.92
N ASN A 224 19.91 -1.64 -13.50
CA ASN A 224 18.72 -1.80 -14.31
C ASN A 224 18.90 -1.05 -15.63
N GLU A 225 18.08 -1.42 -16.59
CA GLU A 225 17.91 -0.82 -17.90
C GLU A 225 16.46 -0.34 -18.03
N TYR A 226 16.22 0.60 -18.93
CA TYR A 226 14.89 1.02 -19.35
C TYR A 226 14.78 0.99 -20.87
N ILE A 227 13.55 0.88 -21.35
CA ILE A 227 13.19 1.05 -22.75
C ILE A 227 11.94 1.92 -22.87
N GLU A 228 11.99 2.90 -23.74
CA GLU A 228 10.84 3.69 -24.17
C GLU A 228 10.70 3.57 -25.68
N ILE A 229 9.48 3.37 -26.16
CA ILE A 229 9.17 3.38 -27.59
C ILE A 229 8.11 4.43 -27.86
N PHE A 230 8.41 5.28 -28.83
CA PHE A 230 7.56 6.36 -29.25
C PHE A 230 7.16 6.16 -30.71
N GLN A 231 5.89 6.39 -30.99
CA GLN A 231 5.35 6.49 -32.34
C GLN A 231 5.02 7.95 -32.62
N PHE A 232 5.29 8.39 -33.84
CA PHE A 232 4.89 9.71 -34.31
C PHE A 232 3.68 9.55 -35.23
N ASP A 233 2.57 10.20 -34.87
CA ASP A 233 1.34 10.18 -35.66
C ASP A 233 0.67 11.56 -35.60
N GLN A 234 0.22 12.07 -36.74
CA GLN A 234 -0.51 13.35 -36.84
C GLN A 234 0.19 14.52 -36.13
N LYS A 235 1.52 14.63 -36.26
CA LYS A 235 2.35 15.66 -35.59
C LYS A 235 2.40 15.55 -34.06
N GLN A 236 1.97 14.43 -33.50
CA GLN A 236 2.05 14.15 -32.07
C GLN A 236 2.94 12.93 -31.81
N MET A 237 3.71 13.04 -30.74
CA MET A 237 4.52 11.94 -30.25
C MET A 237 3.72 11.19 -29.17
N LYS A 238 3.48 9.90 -29.39
CA LYS A 238 2.81 9.02 -28.44
C LYS A 238 3.81 8.00 -27.92
N ARG A 239 3.97 7.93 -26.59
CA ARG A 239 4.69 6.80 -25.99
C ARG A 239 3.78 5.57 -26.03
N ILE A 240 4.18 4.59 -26.82
CA ILE A 240 3.45 3.34 -27.01
C ILE A 240 3.99 2.22 -26.11
N PHE A 241 5.24 2.32 -25.64
CA PHE A 241 5.78 1.36 -24.69
C PHE A 241 6.74 2.02 -23.72
N TRP A 242 6.70 1.55 -22.48
CA TRP A 242 7.64 1.92 -21.43
C TRP A 242 7.81 0.76 -20.48
N GLU A 243 9.05 0.32 -20.29
CA GLU A 243 9.38 -0.65 -19.26
C GLU A 243 10.78 -0.43 -18.71
N HIS A 244 11.04 -1.00 -17.53
CA HIS A 244 12.37 -1.07 -16.93
C HIS A 244 12.64 -2.46 -16.38
N GLY A 245 13.89 -2.90 -16.31
CA GLY A 245 14.24 -4.23 -15.80
C GLY A 245 15.72 -4.34 -15.50
N ASN A 246 16.17 -5.46 -14.93
CA ASN A 246 17.59 -5.73 -14.76
C ASN A 246 18.30 -5.99 -16.09
N ARG A 247 17.56 -6.44 -17.11
CA ARG A 247 18.04 -6.62 -18.48
C ARG A 247 16.87 -6.42 -19.43
N ILE A 248 17.12 -5.77 -20.56
CA ILE A 248 16.15 -5.59 -21.62
C ILE A 248 16.79 -5.97 -22.95
N GLU A 249 16.15 -6.89 -23.67
CA GLU A 249 16.57 -7.27 -25.01
C GLU A 249 15.49 -6.88 -26.01
N ASN A 250 15.89 -6.18 -27.07
CA ASN A 250 15.02 -5.86 -28.18
C ASN A 250 15.47 -6.64 -29.42
N SER A 251 14.59 -7.49 -29.94
CA SER A 251 14.84 -8.30 -31.12
C SER A 251 14.48 -7.55 -32.40
N SER A 252 15.06 -7.93 -33.55
CA SER A 252 14.80 -7.26 -34.83
C SER A 252 13.36 -7.38 -35.33
N ASN A 253 12.59 -8.34 -34.83
CA ASN A 253 11.18 -8.55 -35.14
C ASN A 253 10.24 -7.76 -34.20
N GLY A 254 10.77 -6.81 -33.43
CA GLY A 254 9.98 -6.00 -32.50
C GLY A 254 9.64 -6.67 -31.18
N THR A 255 10.01 -7.94 -30.95
CA THR A 255 9.78 -8.59 -29.65
C THR A 255 10.71 -8.00 -28.59
N ILE A 256 10.13 -7.60 -27.45
CA ILE A 256 10.89 -7.07 -26.32
C ILE A 256 10.85 -8.08 -25.19
N LEU A 257 12.03 -8.45 -24.72
CA LEU A 257 12.20 -9.24 -23.52
C LEU A 257 12.60 -8.33 -22.36
N VAL A 258 11.83 -8.34 -21.29
CA VAL A 258 12.12 -7.61 -20.06
C VAL A 258 12.35 -8.59 -18.93
N GLU A 259 13.47 -8.42 -18.26
CA GLU A 259 13.99 -9.35 -17.27
C GLU A 259 14.12 -8.61 -15.93
N LYS A 260 13.30 -8.97 -14.92
CA LYS A 260 13.13 -8.24 -13.65
C LYS A 260 13.36 -9.14 -12.45
N ARG A 261 14.28 -8.75 -11.56
CA ARG A 261 14.43 -9.35 -10.23
C ARG A 261 13.28 -8.89 -9.34
N LEU A 262 12.64 -9.83 -8.66
CA LEU A 262 11.47 -9.57 -7.83
C LEU A 262 11.83 -9.21 -6.38
N TYR A 263 13.08 -9.44 -5.97
CA TYR A 263 13.62 -9.10 -4.64
C TYR A 263 12.79 -9.66 -3.46
N ASP A 264 12.09 -10.76 -3.70
CA ASP A 264 11.39 -11.53 -2.69
C ASP A 264 12.38 -12.41 -1.91
N THR A 265 11.90 -13.12 -0.89
CA THR A 265 12.73 -13.86 0.09
C THR A 265 13.68 -14.85 -0.58
N VAL A 266 13.22 -15.44 -1.67
CA VAL A 266 13.90 -16.55 -2.33
C VAL A 266 14.56 -16.13 -3.65
N ASP A 267 14.59 -14.82 -3.92
CA ASP A 267 15.22 -14.20 -5.10
C ASP A 267 14.68 -14.76 -6.44
N HIS A 268 13.39 -14.61 -6.67
CA HIS A 268 12.78 -14.82 -7.96
C HIS A 268 13.15 -13.75 -8.99
N TYR A 269 12.92 -14.15 -10.22
CA TYR A 269 13.19 -13.41 -11.43
C TYR A 269 12.06 -13.63 -12.44
N SER A 270 11.43 -12.54 -12.86
CA SER A 270 10.45 -12.51 -13.93
C SER A 270 11.13 -12.29 -15.27
N LYS A 271 10.73 -13.11 -16.25
CA LYS A 271 11.07 -12.98 -17.65
C LYS A 271 9.77 -12.73 -18.41
N THR A 272 9.54 -11.48 -18.80
CA THR A 272 8.33 -11.04 -19.50
C THR A 272 8.61 -10.78 -20.97
N ILE A 273 7.76 -11.32 -21.85
CA ILE A 273 7.84 -11.12 -23.30
C ILE A 273 6.70 -10.20 -23.72
N TYR A 274 7.06 -9.12 -24.40
CA TYR A 274 6.15 -8.18 -25.03
C TYR A 274 6.22 -8.29 -26.55
N GLU A 275 5.07 -8.25 -27.19
CA GLU A 275 4.93 -8.25 -28.65
C GLU A 275 4.00 -7.12 -29.10
N TRP A 276 4.25 -6.61 -30.29
CA TRP A 276 3.35 -5.67 -30.95
C TRP A 276 2.08 -6.40 -31.42
N ARG A 277 0.92 -6.00 -30.90
CA ARG A 277 -0.42 -6.49 -31.27
C ARG A 277 -1.46 -5.40 -31.07
N ASP A 278 -2.35 -5.24 -32.05
CA ASP A 278 -3.45 -4.27 -32.00
C ASP A 278 -2.96 -2.83 -31.71
N ASP A 279 -1.94 -2.38 -32.46
CA ASP A 279 -1.34 -1.04 -32.37
C ASP A 279 -0.73 -0.69 -30.99
N ASN A 280 -0.35 -1.71 -30.21
CA ASN A 280 0.33 -1.52 -28.95
C ASN A 280 1.24 -2.72 -28.59
N TYR A 281 2.16 -2.49 -27.66
CA TYR A 281 2.88 -3.57 -27.02
C TYR A 281 2.02 -4.25 -25.96
N GLN A 282 1.76 -5.54 -26.16
CA GLN A 282 1.02 -6.38 -25.23
C GLN A 282 1.93 -7.43 -24.60
N LYS A 283 1.69 -7.72 -23.33
CA LYS A 283 2.34 -8.82 -22.63
C LYS A 283 1.86 -10.14 -23.23
N LYS A 284 2.76 -10.88 -23.89
CA LYS A 284 2.48 -12.20 -24.46
C LYS A 284 2.61 -13.30 -23.42
N ASP A 285 3.70 -13.25 -22.66
CA ASP A 285 4.08 -14.30 -21.72
C ASP A 285 4.85 -13.69 -20.55
N GLU A 286 4.74 -14.33 -19.40
CA GLU A 286 5.61 -14.07 -18.26
C GLU A 286 5.91 -15.38 -17.57
N LYS A 287 7.21 -15.62 -17.40
CA LYS A 287 7.70 -16.75 -16.64
C LYS A 287 8.47 -16.25 -15.43
N ILE A 288 8.05 -16.69 -14.25
CA ILE A 288 8.79 -16.46 -13.02
C ILE A 288 9.66 -17.70 -12.77
N THR A 289 10.93 -17.46 -12.49
CA THR A 289 11.92 -18.49 -12.20
C THR A 289 12.84 -18.03 -11.10
N TRP A 290 13.57 -18.97 -10.53
CA TRP A 290 14.64 -18.69 -9.59
C TRP A 290 15.74 -17.86 -10.25
N TRP A 291 16.25 -16.84 -9.55
CA TRP A 291 17.44 -16.12 -9.99
C TRP A 291 18.59 -17.11 -10.22
N GLN A 292 19.28 -16.96 -11.35
CA GLN A 292 20.34 -17.88 -11.79
C GLN A 292 19.92 -19.36 -11.91
N GLN A 293 18.61 -19.62 -12.02
CA GLN A 293 18.04 -20.98 -12.15
C GLN A 293 18.38 -21.92 -10.98
N LYS A 294 18.68 -21.37 -9.80
CA LYS A 294 19.03 -22.14 -8.60
C LYS A 294 17.98 -21.95 -7.51
N PRO A 295 17.36 -23.04 -7.01
CA PRO A 295 16.48 -22.96 -5.85
C PRO A 295 17.23 -22.39 -4.64
N LYS A 296 16.61 -21.43 -3.97
CA LYS A 296 17.12 -20.74 -2.78
C LYS A 296 16.08 -20.82 -1.67
N TRP A 297 15.87 -22.04 -1.19
CA TRP A 297 14.92 -22.29 -0.10
C TRP A 297 15.35 -21.57 1.18
N PRO A 298 14.40 -20.96 1.91
CA PRO A 298 14.66 -20.25 3.15
C PRO A 298 15.12 -21.20 4.27
N SER A 299 15.98 -20.69 5.15
CA SER A 299 16.58 -21.46 6.24
C SER A 299 15.98 -21.16 7.62
N THR A 300 15.17 -20.11 7.73
CA THR A 300 14.53 -19.69 8.99
C THR A 300 13.01 -19.86 8.90
N PRO A 301 12.32 -20.12 10.03
CA PRO A 301 10.86 -20.20 10.06
C PRO A 301 10.18 -18.98 9.43
N GLN A 302 10.65 -17.78 9.77
CA GLN A 302 10.08 -16.51 9.31
C GLN A 302 10.20 -16.36 7.79
N ASN A 303 11.38 -16.68 7.24
CA ASN A 303 11.59 -16.61 5.80
C ASN A 303 10.81 -17.70 5.06
N THR A 304 10.58 -18.87 5.67
CA THR A 304 9.72 -19.92 5.11
C THR A 304 8.29 -19.45 4.94
N VAL A 305 7.72 -18.83 5.98
CA VAL A 305 6.36 -18.29 5.90
C VAL A 305 6.28 -17.15 4.89
N LYS A 306 7.26 -16.24 4.89
CA LYS A 306 7.31 -15.13 3.93
C LYS A 306 7.38 -15.65 2.49
N ALA A 307 8.27 -16.60 2.22
CA ALA A 307 8.43 -17.25 0.92
C ALA A 307 7.16 -17.98 0.47
N PHE A 308 6.44 -18.63 1.38
CA PHE A 308 5.15 -19.28 1.08
C PHE A 308 4.12 -18.27 0.53
N PHE A 309 3.98 -17.12 1.18
CA PHE A 309 3.05 -16.07 0.76
C PHE A 309 3.52 -15.34 -0.50
N GLU A 310 4.82 -15.08 -0.64
CA GLU A 310 5.39 -14.48 -1.85
C GLU A 310 5.23 -15.41 -3.06
N ALA A 311 5.55 -16.69 -2.94
CA ALA A 311 5.33 -17.68 -4.00
C ALA A 311 3.85 -17.72 -4.40
N TYR A 312 2.94 -17.66 -3.42
CA TYR A 312 1.51 -17.60 -3.68
C TYR A 312 1.09 -16.30 -4.42
N GLN A 313 1.57 -15.13 -3.98
CA GLN A 313 1.34 -13.83 -4.65
C GLN A 313 1.80 -13.83 -6.10
N LEU A 314 2.89 -14.55 -6.39
CA LEU A 314 3.46 -14.70 -7.71
C LEU A 314 2.77 -15.80 -8.56
N GLY A 315 1.73 -16.46 -8.04
CA GLY A 315 1.04 -17.56 -8.73
C GLY A 315 1.84 -18.86 -8.82
N LEU A 316 2.92 -19.00 -8.05
CA LEU A 316 3.79 -20.17 -8.00
C LEU A 316 3.22 -21.24 -7.05
N LEU A 317 2.04 -21.77 -7.38
CA LEU A 317 1.27 -22.65 -6.48
C LEU A 317 2.02 -23.93 -6.07
N GLU A 318 2.75 -24.55 -7.01
CA GLU A 318 3.51 -25.77 -6.71
C GLU A 318 4.69 -25.48 -5.78
N GLU A 319 5.32 -24.30 -5.90
CA GLU A 319 6.34 -23.88 -4.96
C GLU A 319 5.75 -23.56 -3.59
N SER A 320 4.62 -22.84 -3.56
CA SER A 320 3.87 -22.55 -2.34
C SER A 320 3.52 -23.85 -1.59
N LYS A 321 3.02 -24.87 -2.30
CA LYS A 321 2.78 -26.22 -1.73
C LYS A 321 4.06 -26.87 -1.22
N GLY A 322 5.18 -26.59 -1.86
CA GLY A 322 6.51 -27.02 -1.41
C GLY A 322 6.85 -26.55 0.00
N TYR A 323 6.26 -25.49 0.55
CA TYR A 323 6.51 -25.07 1.93
C TYR A 323 5.67 -25.81 2.98
N LEU A 324 4.82 -26.76 2.58
CA LEU A 324 3.85 -27.41 3.45
C LEU A 324 4.30 -28.81 3.90
N MET A 325 3.79 -29.27 5.05
CA MET A 325 3.94 -30.66 5.51
C MET A 325 3.06 -31.62 4.69
N GLU A 326 3.62 -32.74 4.21
CA GLU A 326 2.87 -33.78 3.49
C GLU A 326 1.90 -34.54 4.41
N GLY A 327 0.69 -34.85 3.91
CA GLY A 327 -0.23 -35.80 4.54
C GLY A 327 -1.05 -35.27 5.74
N SER A 328 -1.05 -33.97 6.02
CA SER A 328 -1.88 -33.41 7.09
C SER A 328 -3.36 -33.40 6.68
N LYS A 329 -4.26 -33.73 7.63
CA LYS A 329 -5.72 -33.50 7.48
C LYS A 329 -6.06 -32.03 7.21
N ASP A 330 -5.09 -31.15 7.41
CA ASP A 330 -5.17 -29.71 7.23
C ASP A 330 -4.83 -29.26 5.80
N GLN A 331 -4.46 -30.15 4.87
CA GLN A 331 -4.33 -29.80 3.46
C GLN A 331 -5.64 -29.21 2.90
N GLN A 332 -6.81 -29.73 3.31
CA GLN A 332 -8.12 -29.13 2.97
C GLN A 332 -8.37 -27.78 3.64
N ARG A 333 -7.95 -27.59 4.91
CA ARG A 333 -8.11 -26.30 5.61
C ARG A 333 -7.20 -25.23 5.02
N LEU A 334 -6.03 -25.64 4.58
CA LEU A 334 -5.03 -24.80 3.97
C LEU A 334 -5.36 -24.49 2.52
N GLU A 335 -5.86 -25.46 1.74
CA GLU A 335 -6.49 -25.22 0.43
C GLU A 335 -7.65 -24.25 0.59
N SER A 336 -8.48 -24.37 1.65
CA SER A 336 -9.52 -23.39 1.96
C SER A 336 -8.97 -22.01 2.36
N PHE A 337 -7.83 -21.94 3.05
CA PHE A 337 -7.17 -20.66 3.36
C PHE A 337 -6.60 -20.01 2.09
N ILE A 338 -5.88 -20.78 1.27
CA ILE A 338 -5.38 -20.40 -0.05
C ILE A 338 -6.54 -19.94 -0.94
N GLU A 339 -7.67 -20.63 -0.93
CA GLU A 339 -8.89 -20.26 -1.67
C GLU A 339 -9.49 -18.95 -1.14
N LYS A 340 -9.56 -18.74 0.17
CA LYS A 340 -10.04 -17.47 0.77
C LYS A 340 -9.15 -16.29 0.40
N VAL A 341 -7.83 -16.49 0.40
CA VAL A 341 -6.88 -15.49 -0.09
C VAL A 341 -7.13 -15.19 -1.58
N GLN A 342 -7.37 -16.22 -2.39
CA GLN A 342 -7.64 -16.13 -3.84
C GLN A 342 -8.95 -15.41 -4.16
N GLN A 343 -9.97 -15.62 -3.35
CA GLN A 343 -11.30 -15.00 -3.47
C GLN A 343 -11.30 -13.53 -3.01
N GLY A 344 -10.14 -12.97 -2.64
CA GLY A 344 -10.02 -11.56 -2.24
C GLY A 344 -10.59 -11.26 -0.85
N TRP A 345 -10.95 -12.28 -0.06
CA TRP A 345 -11.37 -12.09 1.35
C TRP A 345 -10.21 -11.60 2.21
N ILE A 346 -8.98 -11.83 1.75
CA ILE A 346 -7.74 -11.30 2.28
C ILE A 346 -7.08 -10.61 1.08
N SER A 347 -7.08 -9.27 1.04
CA SER A 347 -6.52 -8.55 -0.10
C SER A 347 -5.01 -8.77 -0.11
N ILE A 348 -4.61 -9.56 -1.10
CA ILE A 348 -3.30 -9.87 -1.73
C ILE A 348 -2.61 -8.75 -2.54
N SER A 349 -3.09 -7.50 -2.51
CA SER A 349 -2.66 -6.46 -3.46
C SER A 349 -1.34 -5.75 -3.10
N LEU A 350 -0.38 -5.78 -4.04
CA LEU A 350 0.73 -4.84 -4.11
C LEU A 350 0.20 -3.41 -4.38
N PRO A 351 0.79 -2.34 -3.79
CA PRO A 351 2.04 -2.31 -3.04
C PRO A 351 1.85 -2.06 -1.54
N ARG A 352 2.73 -2.69 -0.73
CA ARG A 352 2.91 -2.56 0.72
C ARG A 352 1.96 -3.40 1.59
N TYR A 353 2.24 -4.71 1.65
CA TYR A 353 2.24 -5.33 2.98
C TYR A 353 3.34 -4.69 3.77
N TYR A 354 2.99 -4.07 4.88
CA TYR A 354 3.94 -4.04 5.96
C TYR A 354 3.93 -5.46 6.54
N PHE A 355 5.05 -6.16 6.36
CA PHE A 355 5.36 -7.29 7.23
C PHE A 355 5.44 -6.69 8.62
N LEU A 356 4.40 -6.95 9.39
CA LEU A 356 4.30 -6.48 10.75
C LEU A 356 4.99 -7.46 11.71
N GLY A 357 6.03 -8.11 11.20
CA GLY A 357 6.79 -9.13 11.89
C GLY A 357 6.11 -10.48 11.97
N GLY A 358 6.95 -11.50 12.11
CA GLY A 358 6.56 -12.85 12.46
C GLY A 358 7.26 -13.16 13.78
N TYR A 359 6.50 -13.13 14.86
CA TYR A 359 7.05 -13.33 16.21
C TYR A 359 6.58 -14.66 16.76
N GLY A 360 7.50 -15.34 17.43
CA GLY A 360 7.21 -16.53 18.21
C GLY A 360 8.47 -17.32 18.50
N ASN A 361 8.38 -18.15 19.53
CA ASN A 361 9.45 -19.02 19.96
C ASN A 361 9.52 -20.20 18.99
N GLU A 362 10.61 -20.26 18.21
CA GLU A 362 11.05 -21.42 17.41
C GLU A 362 10.08 -21.87 16.30
N GLU A 363 8.94 -22.47 16.65
CA GLU A 363 8.07 -23.24 15.77
C GLU A 363 6.72 -22.58 15.47
N ASN A 364 6.33 -21.50 16.17
CA ASN A 364 5.08 -20.79 15.88
C ASN A 364 5.35 -19.36 15.43
N ILE A 365 4.62 -18.89 14.42
CA ILE A 365 4.71 -17.53 13.89
C ILE A 365 3.34 -16.92 13.84
N PHE A 366 3.16 -15.77 14.48
CA PHE A 366 1.94 -14.97 14.31
C PHE A 366 2.07 -14.02 13.13
N MET A 367 1.03 -13.92 12.32
CA MET A 367 0.96 -13.04 11.15
C MET A 367 -0.35 -12.27 11.11
N ALA A 368 -0.24 -10.97 10.90
CA ALA A 368 -1.37 -10.09 10.66
C ALA A 368 -1.67 -9.96 9.16
N PHE A 369 -2.93 -10.15 8.78
CA PHE A 369 -3.44 -9.93 7.44
C PHE A 369 -4.56 -8.91 7.49
N TYR A 370 -4.59 -7.98 6.54
CA TYR A 370 -5.69 -7.03 6.45
C TYR A 370 -6.52 -7.23 5.19
N TYR A 371 -7.78 -6.81 5.24
CA TYR A 371 -8.68 -6.80 4.09
C TYR A 371 -9.45 -5.49 4.00
N ASP A 372 -9.70 -5.09 2.77
CA ASP A 372 -10.53 -3.93 2.42
C ASP A 372 -11.95 -4.19 2.88
N THR A 373 -12.57 -3.17 3.48
CA THR A 373 -13.99 -3.25 3.80
C THR A 373 -14.82 -2.73 2.64
N GLU A 374 -16.06 -3.24 2.50
CA GLU A 374 -17.03 -2.72 1.52
C GLU A 374 -17.37 -1.24 1.74
N ILE A 375 -17.07 -0.71 2.93
CA ILE A 375 -17.41 0.66 3.32
C ILE A 375 -16.43 1.66 2.70
N HIS A 376 -15.12 1.37 2.76
CA HIS A 376 -14.09 2.20 2.12
C HIS A 376 -12.77 1.41 1.96
N SER A 377 -12.07 1.60 0.83
CA SER A 377 -10.80 0.90 0.57
C SER A 377 -9.68 1.29 1.54
N LYS A 378 -9.73 2.50 2.11
CA LYS A 378 -8.77 2.95 3.15
C LYS A 378 -9.14 2.57 4.59
N TYR A 379 -10.28 1.91 4.79
CA TYR A 379 -10.63 1.28 6.06
C TYR A 379 -10.39 -0.22 5.96
N LYS A 380 -9.41 -0.70 6.71
CA LYS A 380 -8.95 -2.07 6.69
C LYS A 380 -9.28 -2.76 8.01
N LYS A 381 -9.68 -4.03 7.95
CA LYS A 381 -9.78 -4.89 9.13
C LYS A 381 -8.65 -5.89 9.14
N VAL A 382 -8.06 -6.13 10.30
CA VAL A 382 -6.93 -7.02 10.49
C VAL A 382 -7.38 -8.32 11.16
N LYS A 383 -6.88 -9.44 10.67
CA LYS A 383 -6.96 -10.77 11.26
C LYS A 383 -5.58 -11.26 11.59
N ILE A 384 -5.43 -11.91 12.73
CA ILE A 384 -4.17 -12.52 13.13
C ILE A 384 -4.27 -14.03 12.92
N TYR A 385 -3.24 -14.62 12.35
CA TYR A 385 -3.10 -16.05 12.15
C TYR A 385 -1.87 -16.55 12.88
N GLU A 386 -2.00 -17.67 13.56
CA GLU A 386 -0.88 -18.43 14.10
C GLU A 386 -0.51 -19.53 13.10
N ILE A 387 0.75 -19.56 12.73
CA ILE A 387 1.34 -20.44 11.74
C ILE A 387 2.32 -21.34 12.47
N GLU A 388 1.95 -22.61 12.60
CA GLU A 388 2.79 -23.64 13.20
C GLU A 388 3.71 -24.21 12.12
N LEU A 389 5.00 -24.24 12.41
CA LEU A 389 6.07 -24.78 11.57
C LEU A 389 6.73 -25.97 12.25
N GLU A 390 7.25 -26.87 11.43
CA GLU A 390 8.02 -28.02 11.88
C GLU A 390 9.39 -28.02 11.20
N ASN A 391 10.45 -28.26 11.99
CA ASN A 391 11.78 -28.48 11.45
C ASN A 391 11.98 -29.95 11.10
N VAL A 392 11.88 -30.25 9.81
CA VAL A 392 11.92 -31.61 9.27
C VAL A 392 13.34 -32.09 8.95
N LYS A 393 14.38 -31.31 9.30
CA LYS A 393 15.81 -31.65 9.29
C LYS A 393 16.34 -32.48 8.09
N ASN A 394 15.71 -32.53 6.92
CA ASN A 394 16.28 -33.23 5.76
C ASN A 394 15.49 -33.06 4.45
N ILE A 395 15.43 -31.87 3.84
CA ILE A 395 14.68 -31.71 2.58
C ILE A 395 15.45 -30.84 1.58
N HIS A 396 15.41 -31.25 0.32
CA HIS A 396 15.82 -30.46 -0.85
C HIS A 396 15.07 -29.11 -1.00
N GLN A 397 14.08 -28.85 -0.14
CA GLN A 397 13.17 -27.70 -0.17
C GLN A 397 13.21 -26.87 1.13
N GLY A 398 14.35 -26.86 1.83
CA GLY A 398 14.52 -26.14 3.09
C GLY A 398 14.06 -26.94 4.32
N PRO A 399 14.57 -26.60 5.53
CA PRO A 399 14.36 -27.40 6.74
C PRO A 399 13.03 -27.16 7.44
N TRP A 400 12.32 -26.06 7.15
CA TRP A 400 11.08 -25.69 7.81
C TRP A 400 9.88 -25.89 6.89
N LYS A 401 8.81 -26.47 7.43
CA LYS A 401 7.53 -26.65 6.73
C LYS A 401 6.39 -26.11 7.57
N ILE A 402 5.40 -25.51 6.92
CA ILE A 402 4.15 -25.09 7.54
C ILE A 402 3.32 -26.34 7.82
N LYS A 403 3.08 -26.59 9.09
CA LYS A 403 2.27 -27.70 9.59
C LYS A 403 0.81 -27.31 9.73
N ASN A 404 0.53 -26.10 10.22
CA ASN A 404 -0.82 -25.62 10.46
C ASN A 404 -0.92 -24.09 10.34
N ILE A 405 -2.09 -23.60 9.92
CA ILE A 405 -2.44 -22.17 9.93
C ILE A 405 -3.82 -22.04 10.57
N LYS A 406 -3.91 -21.32 11.69
CA LYS A 406 -5.18 -21.06 12.39
C LYS A 406 -5.38 -19.56 12.59
N GLU A 407 -6.59 -19.10 12.32
CA GLU A 407 -7.00 -17.74 12.72
C GLU A 407 -7.05 -17.69 14.26
N VAL A 408 -6.36 -16.71 14.84
CA VAL A 408 -6.47 -16.41 16.26
C VAL A 408 -7.84 -15.78 16.47
N LYS A 409 -8.78 -16.57 17.00
CA LYS A 409 -10.08 -16.05 17.40
C LYS A 409 -9.96 -15.46 18.79
N ASP A 410 -10.39 -14.21 18.93
CA ASP A 410 -10.73 -13.68 20.23
C ASP A 410 -11.92 -14.50 20.76
N ASP A 411 -11.75 -15.26 21.84
CA ASP A 411 -12.88 -15.80 22.60
C ASP A 411 -13.62 -14.62 23.26
N ILE A 412 -14.49 -13.96 22.48
CA ILE A 412 -15.43 -12.95 22.97
C ILE A 412 -16.74 -13.65 23.41
N SER A 413 -16.65 -14.84 23.99
CA SER A 413 -17.84 -15.57 24.48
C SER A 413 -18.04 -15.53 26.00
N ASP A 414 -17.12 -14.96 26.78
CA ASP A 414 -17.25 -14.90 28.25
C ASP A 414 -17.01 -13.50 28.87
N LEU A 415 -17.56 -12.44 28.27
CA LEU A 415 -17.75 -11.13 28.93
C LEU A 415 -19.13 -10.53 28.70
#